data_AF-A0A2K4GDI1-F1
#
_entry.id   AF-A0A2K4GDI1-F1
#
_cell.length_a   1.000
_cell.length_b   1.000
_cell.length_c   1.000
_cell.angle_alpha   90.00
_cell.angle_beta   90.00
_cell.angle_gamma   90.00
#
_symmetry.space_group_name_H-M   'P 1'
#
loop_
_entity.id
_entity.type
_entity.pdbx_description
1 polymer ?
#
loop_
_entity_poly.entity_id
_entity_poly.type
_entity_poly.pdbx_seq_one_letter_code
_entity_poly.pdbx_strand_id
1 'polypeptide(L)'
;MNQSRLQQMLAGQTALARKVFDFVPIQECWAAIDIHNALKASNTSSAQFRPVRACLGELKEQGLIREPVNGRFQRAATNPKPKREQVMSKEASQTVVLTKKPEVNALDALAALSGEVVSLADELGQRMKKLAVRIEEVALSVESEREGNAEALGKLKQLQSLLKSL
;
A
#
# COMPACT_ATOMS: atom_id res chain seq x y z
N MET A 1 28.70 -1.07 -14.34
CA MET A 1 28.44 0.26 -13.76
C MET A 1 29.61 0.61 -12.86
N ASN A 2 30.27 1.77 -13.05
CA ASN A 2 31.34 2.22 -12.16
C ASN A 2 30.73 2.75 -10.85
N GLN A 3 31.35 2.47 -9.71
CA GLN A 3 30.84 2.84 -8.38
C GLN A 3 30.61 4.35 -8.22
N SER A 4 31.48 5.16 -8.82
CA SER A 4 31.38 6.63 -8.83
C SER A 4 30.16 7.14 -9.59
N ARG A 5 29.76 6.48 -10.68
CA ARG A 5 28.54 6.82 -11.43
C ARG A 5 27.28 6.43 -10.65
N LEU A 6 27.31 5.29 -9.93
CA LEU A 6 26.22 4.87 -9.06
C LEU A 6 25.97 5.89 -7.94
N GLN A 7 27.03 6.36 -7.28
CA GLN A 7 26.94 7.36 -6.21
C GLN A 7 26.39 8.70 -6.71
N GLN A 8 26.81 9.17 -7.89
CA GLN A 8 26.26 10.39 -8.50
C GLN A 8 24.77 10.26 -8.80
N MET A 9 24.34 9.11 -9.34
CA MET A 9 22.93 8.86 -9.62
C MET A 9 22.10 8.74 -8.34
N LEU A 10 22.63 8.08 -7.30
CA LEU A 10 21.98 8.02 -5.98
C LEU A 10 21.91 9.39 -5.30
N ALA A 11 22.92 10.24 -5.48
CA ALA A 11 22.94 11.61 -4.96
C ALA A 11 21.88 12.52 -5.62
N GLY A 12 21.42 12.18 -6.84
CA GLY A 12 20.29 12.86 -7.49
C GLY A 12 18.91 12.37 -7.02
N GLN A 13 18.84 11.29 -6.25
CA GLN A 13 17.57 10.70 -5.81
C GLN A 13 17.06 11.28 -4.49
N THR A 14 15.77 11.08 -4.22
CA THR A 14 15.13 11.43 -2.95
C THR A 14 15.70 10.62 -1.78
N ALA A 15 15.64 11.18 -0.56
CA ALA A 15 16.12 10.50 0.64
C ALA A 15 15.41 9.15 0.88
N LEU A 16 14.14 9.05 0.50
CA LEU A 16 13.38 7.79 0.58
C LEU A 16 13.89 6.76 -0.43
N ALA A 17 14.12 7.15 -1.69
CA ALA A 17 14.61 6.25 -2.72
C ALA A 17 16.01 5.68 -2.41
N ARG A 18 16.91 6.49 -1.82
CA ARG A 18 18.21 6.01 -1.34
C ARG A 18 18.07 4.92 -0.29
N LYS A 19 17.22 5.15 0.72
CA LYS A 19 16.94 4.16 1.76
C LYS A 19 16.35 2.89 1.17
N VAL A 20 15.36 3.02 0.28
CA VAL A 20 14.73 1.87 -0.39
C VAL A 20 15.78 1.06 -1.17
N PHE A 21 16.68 1.72 -1.89
CA PHE A 21 17.76 1.05 -2.63
C PHE A 21 18.64 0.18 -1.74
N ASP A 22 18.92 0.60 -0.50
CA ASP A 22 19.74 -0.16 0.44
C ASP A 22 19.13 -1.52 0.83
N PHE A 23 17.79 -1.58 0.88
CA PHE A 23 17.02 -2.79 1.20
C PHE A 23 16.69 -3.68 0.00
N VAL A 24 16.97 -3.26 -1.24
CA VAL A 24 16.75 -4.13 -2.41
C VAL A 24 17.86 -5.20 -2.46
N PRO A 25 17.54 -6.50 -2.55
CA PRO A 25 18.56 -7.55 -2.62
C PRO A 25 19.44 -7.46 -3.89
N ILE A 26 20.69 -7.91 -3.78
CA ILE A 26 21.65 -7.95 -4.90
C ILE A 26 21.56 -9.29 -5.66
N GLN A 27 21.44 -10.41 -4.94
CA GLN A 27 21.46 -11.76 -5.53
C GLN A 27 20.07 -12.31 -5.87
N GLU A 28 19.08 -11.99 -5.05
CA GLU A 28 17.70 -12.47 -5.19
C GLU A 28 16.77 -11.37 -5.71
N CYS A 29 15.59 -11.75 -6.19
CA CYS A 29 14.54 -10.82 -6.60
C CYS A 29 13.41 -10.81 -5.58
N TRP A 30 13.15 -9.65 -4.98
CA TRP A 30 12.11 -9.49 -3.95
C TRP A 30 10.91 -8.73 -4.47
N ALA A 31 9.72 -9.05 -3.98
CA ALA A 31 8.54 -8.27 -4.31
C ALA A 31 8.60 -6.89 -3.63
N ALA A 32 7.89 -5.91 -4.19
CA ALA A 32 7.79 -4.58 -3.58
C ALA A 32 7.29 -4.64 -2.12
N ILE A 33 6.41 -5.59 -1.81
CA ILE A 33 5.84 -5.77 -0.46
C ILE A 33 6.91 -6.25 0.53
N ASP A 34 7.81 -7.12 0.10
CA ASP A 34 8.87 -7.68 0.93
C ASP A 34 9.91 -6.61 1.26
N ILE A 35 10.27 -5.80 0.26
CA ILE A 35 11.16 -4.64 0.43
C ILE A 35 10.55 -3.62 1.39
N HIS A 36 9.24 -3.37 1.28
CA HIS A 36 8.52 -2.48 2.21
C HIS A 36 8.50 -3.04 3.63
N ASN A 37 8.23 -4.33 3.80
CA ASN A 37 8.22 -4.98 5.11
C ASN A 37 9.62 -4.96 5.74
N ALA A 38 10.68 -5.19 4.96
CA ALA A 38 12.06 -5.08 5.43
C ALA A 38 12.42 -3.66 5.86
N LEU A 39 11.99 -2.64 5.10
CA LEU A 39 12.19 -1.23 5.44
C LEU A 39 11.45 -0.83 6.73
N LYS A 40 10.26 -1.40 6.96
CA LYS A 40 9.47 -1.18 8.17
C LYS A 40 10.09 -1.90 9.38
N ALA A 41 10.56 -3.14 9.19
CA ALA A 41 11.21 -3.93 10.23
C ALA A 41 12.53 -3.29 10.70
N SER A 42 13.27 -2.63 9.81
CA SER A 42 14.50 -1.92 10.15
C SER A 42 14.29 -0.53 10.76
N ASN A 43 13.04 -0.09 10.93
CA ASN A 43 12.64 1.22 11.43
C ASN A 43 13.36 2.41 10.75
N THR A 44 13.88 2.19 9.54
CA THR A 44 14.70 3.18 8.80
C THR A 44 13.84 4.24 8.11
N SER A 45 12.57 3.90 7.86
CA SER A 45 11.57 4.81 7.30
C SER A 45 10.16 4.38 7.69
N SER A 46 9.32 5.33 8.09
CA SER A 46 7.88 5.14 8.32
C SER A 46 7.04 5.34 7.03
N ALA A 47 7.67 5.31 5.85
CA ALA A 47 6.98 5.54 4.59
C ALA A 47 5.96 4.43 4.29
N GLN A 48 4.79 4.82 3.79
CA GLN A 48 3.75 3.89 3.36
C GLN A 48 4.15 3.13 2.08
N PHE A 49 3.45 2.03 1.79
CA PHE A 49 3.73 1.16 0.65
C PHE A 49 3.69 1.87 -0.72
N ARG A 50 2.73 2.77 -0.94
CA ARG A 50 2.54 3.46 -2.22
C ARG A 50 3.74 4.35 -2.61
N PRO A 51 4.27 5.21 -1.71
CA PRO A 51 5.54 5.91 -1.94
C PRO A 51 6.73 4.98 -2.21
N VAL A 52 6.87 3.88 -1.47
CA VAL A 52 7.98 2.92 -1.67
C VAL A 52 7.91 2.29 -3.06
N ARG A 53 6.72 1.91 -3.52
CA ARG A 53 6.50 1.39 -4.86
C ARG A 53 6.82 2.42 -5.96
N ALA A 54 6.44 3.68 -5.76
CA ALA A 54 6.79 4.77 -6.68
C ALA A 54 8.31 4.94 -6.79
N CYS A 55 9.02 4.98 -5.65
CA CYS A 55 10.48 5.04 -5.63
C CYS A 55 11.14 3.84 -6.31
N LEU A 56 10.62 2.62 -6.16
CA LEU A 56 11.11 1.44 -6.88
C LEU A 56 10.96 1.61 -8.40
N GLY A 57 9.84 2.19 -8.87
CA GLY A 57 9.65 2.54 -10.28
C GLY A 57 10.68 3.55 -10.76
N GLU A 58 10.89 4.65 -10.03
CA GLU A 58 11.89 5.67 -10.37
C GLU A 58 13.32 5.11 -10.41
N LEU A 59 13.69 4.29 -9.43
CA LEU A 59 15.00 3.63 -9.39
C LEU A 59 15.21 2.68 -10.57
N LYS A 60 14.14 2.03 -11.06
CA LYS A 60 14.17 1.17 -12.24
C LYS A 60 14.34 1.98 -13.52
N GLU A 61 13.55 3.04 -13.71
CA GLU A 61 13.64 3.92 -14.89
C GLU A 61 15.04 4.55 -15.00
N GLN A 62 15.67 4.85 -13.87
CA GLN A 62 17.03 5.36 -13.80
C GLN A 62 18.10 4.27 -13.94
N GLY A 63 17.71 3.00 -14.08
CA GLY A 63 18.63 1.87 -14.29
C GLY A 63 19.50 1.53 -13.08
N LEU A 64 19.13 1.98 -11.88
CA LEU A 64 19.82 1.63 -10.62
C LEU A 64 19.43 0.23 -10.13
N ILE A 65 18.18 -0.16 -10.35
CA ILE A 65 17.66 -1.49 -10.06
C ILE A 65 17.06 -2.12 -11.33
N ARG A 66 16.93 -3.44 -11.32
CA ARG A 66 16.33 -4.23 -12.38
C ARG A 66 15.05 -4.87 -11.87
N GLU A 67 14.13 -5.12 -12.79
CA GLU A 67 12.89 -5.86 -12.56
C GLU A 67 12.91 -7.11 -13.45
N PRO A 68 13.50 -8.23 -13.01
CA PRO A 68 13.61 -9.44 -13.82
C PRO A 68 12.25 -10.09 -14.10
N VAL A 69 11.33 -9.95 -13.14
CA VAL A 69 9.95 -10.43 -13.20
C VAL A 69 9.07 -9.27 -12.74
N ASN A 70 7.93 -9.07 -13.41
CA ASN A 70 6.98 -8.01 -13.05
C ASN A 70 6.66 -8.04 -11.55
N GLY A 71 6.87 -6.92 -10.88
CA GLY A 71 6.67 -6.73 -9.44
C GLY A 71 7.83 -7.19 -8.54
N ARG A 72 8.92 -7.74 -9.09
CA ARG A 72 10.10 -8.18 -8.34
C ARG A 72 11.36 -7.40 -8.71
N PHE A 73 12.05 -6.88 -7.72
CA PHE A 73 13.18 -5.97 -7.89
C PHE A 73 14.49 -6.58 -7.39
N GLN A 74 15.57 -6.24 -8.09
CA GLN A 74 16.93 -6.68 -7.78
C GLN A 74 17.93 -5.56 -8.10
N ARG A 75 18.94 -5.35 -7.26
CA ARG A 75 20.03 -4.39 -7.55
C ARG A 75 20.93 -4.92 -8.66
N ALA A 76 21.37 -4.04 -9.55
CA ALA A 76 22.40 -4.40 -10.51
C ALA A 76 23.74 -4.62 -9.78
N ALA A 77 24.22 -5.86 -9.74
CA ALA A 77 25.50 -6.17 -9.12
C ALA A 77 26.63 -5.36 -9.78
N THR A 78 27.27 -4.47 -9.03
CA THR A 78 28.51 -3.80 -9.40
C THR A 78 29.68 -4.74 -9.13
N ASN A 79 29.68 -5.93 -9.74
CA ASN A 79 30.86 -6.78 -9.67
C ASN A 79 31.90 -6.28 -10.70
N PRO A 80 33.11 -5.84 -10.29
CA PRO A 80 34.25 -5.88 -11.20
C PRO A 80 34.47 -7.34 -11.56
N LYS A 81 34.47 -7.68 -12.85
CA LYS A 81 34.62 -9.05 -13.37
C LYS A 81 35.58 -9.90 -12.52
N PRO A 82 35.25 -11.19 -12.36
CA PRO A 82 36.19 -12.19 -12.84
C PRO A 82 35.60 -13.01 -13.99
N LYS A 83 36.53 -13.54 -14.77
CA LYS A 83 36.37 -14.33 -16.00
C LYS A 83 35.57 -15.62 -15.76
N ARG A 84 34.72 -15.94 -16.75
CA ARG A 84 34.36 -17.26 -17.31
C ARG A 84 34.27 -18.45 -16.35
N GLU A 85 33.10 -19.11 -16.39
CA GLU A 85 33.06 -20.50 -16.84
C GLU A 85 31.74 -20.75 -17.58
N GLN A 86 31.88 -21.21 -18.83
CA GLN A 86 30.80 -21.76 -19.62
C GLN A 86 30.59 -23.20 -19.15
N VAL A 87 29.34 -23.60 -18.89
CA VAL A 87 28.89 -24.95 -19.25
C VAL A 87 27.51 -24.82 -19.90
N MET A 88 27.53 -25.01 -21.22
CA MET A 88 26.46 -25.36 -22.16
C MET A 88 25.58 -26.52 -21.63
N SER A 89 24.32 -26.80 -21.97
CA SER A 89 23.43 -26.51 -23.10
C SER A 89 22.00 -26.87 -22.69
N LYS A 90 21.01 -26.12 -23.17
CA LYS A 90 19.98 -26.70 -24.08
C LYS A 90 19.19 -25.58 -24.74
N GLU A 91 19.48 -25.42 -26.02
CA GLU A 91 18.64 -24.77 -27.00
C GLU A 91 17.26 -25.43 -27.02
N ALA A 92 16.20 -24.63 -27.03
CA ALA A 92 15.03 -24.91 -27.85
C ALA A 92 14.15 -23.66 -27.93
N SER A 93 14.01 -23.19 -29.15
CA SER A 93 12.87 -22.41 -29.66
C SER A 93 12.83 -20.93 -29.31
N GLN A 94 13.45 -20.18 -30.23
CA GLN A 94 12.81 -19.02 -30.84
C GLN A 94 11.32 -19.29 -31.06
N THR A 95 10.48 -18.72 -30.19
CA THR A 95 9.21 -18.16 -30.62
C THR A 95 9.18 -16.76 -30.04
N VAL A 96 9.61 -15.80 -30.84
CA VAL A 96 9.19 -14.41 -30.69
C VAL A 96 7.67 -14.42 -30.91
N VAL A 97 6.92 -14.77 -29.87
CA VAL A 97 5.53 -14.35 -29.78
C VAL A 97 5.66 -12.87 -29.50
N LEU A 98 5.57 -12.11 -30.59
CA LEU A 98 5.10 -10.75 -30.62
C LEU A 98 3.92 -10.71 -29.65
N THR A 99 4.16 -10.33 -28.40
CA THR A 99 3.09 -9.96 -27.49
C THR A 99 2.52 -8.74 -28.17
N LYS A 100 1.44 -8.96 -28.95
CA LYS A 100 0.46 -7.93 -29.25
C LYS A 100 0.26 -7.23 -27.93
N LYS A 101 0.87 -6.05 -27.81
CA LYS A 101 0.43 -5.03 -26.89
C LYS A 101 -1.08 -5.01 -27.15
N PRO A 102 -1.96 -5.41 -26.21
CA PRO A 102 -3.29 -4.90 -26.31
C PRO A 102 -3.02 -3.40 -26.19
N GLU A 103 -3.14 -2.70 -27.30
CA GLU A 103 -3.38 -1.27 -27.28
C GLU A 103 -4.72 -1.16 -26.57
N VAL A 104 -4.71 -1.30 -25.24
CA VAL A 104 -5.75 -0.74 -24.40
C VAL A 104 -5.65 0.72 -24.76
N ASN A 105 -6.56 1.13 -25.63
CA ASN A 105 -6.65 2.48 -26.11
C ASN A 105 -6.64 3.35 -24.85
N ALA A 106 -5.80 4.39 -24.80
CA ALA A 106 -5.65 5.18 -23.57
C ALA A 106 -7.02 5.70 -23.08
N LEU A 107 -7.96 5.87 -24.01
CA LEU A 107 -9.37 6.18 -23.76
C LEU A 107 -10.13 5.05 -23.04
N ASP A 108 -9.95 3.79 -23.41
CA ASP A 108 -10.57 2.64 -22.72
C ASP A 108 -10.02 2.47 -21.30
N ALA A 109 -8.71 2.69 -21.11
CA ALA A 109 -8.10 2.70 -19.78
C ALA A 109 -8.64 3.84 -18.91
N LEU A 110 -8.81 5.04 -19.48
CA LEU A 110 -9.40 6.18 -18.79
C LEU A 110 -10.89 5.96 -18.47
N ALA A 111 -11.64 5.31 -19.36
CA ALA A 111 -13.03 4.96 -19.12
C ALA A 111 -13.17 3.95 -17.97
N ALA A 112 -12.30 2.93 -17.93
CA ALA A 112 -12.26 1.96 -16.83
C ALA A 112 -11.92 2.64 -15.50
N LEU A 113 -10.88 3.47 -15.45
CA LEU A 113 -10.51 4.22 -14.25
C LEU A 113 -11.62 5.18 -13.79
N SER A 114 -12.32 5.81 -14.72
CA SER A 114 -13.46 6.68 -14.41
C SER A 114 -14.62 5.88 -13.79
N GLY A 115 -14.90 4.69 -14.32
CA GLY A 115 -15.88 3.76 -13.77
C GLY A 115 -15.52 3.29 -12.36
N GLU A 116 -14.25 2.96 -12.11
CA GLU A 116 -13.76 2.60 -10.78
C GLU A 116 -13.95 3.72 -9.77
N VAL A 117 -13.64 4.97 -10.14
CA VAL A 117 -13.82 6.14 -9.26
C VAL A 117 -15.30 6.36 -8.92
N VAL A 118 -16.19 6.25 -9.91
CA VAL A 118 -17.65 6.39 -9.69
C VAL A 118 -18.15 5.29 -8.77
N SER A 119 -17.77 4.03 -9.02
CA SER A 119 -18.17 2.90 -8.17
C SER A 119 -17.70 3.06 -6.73
N LEU A 120 -16.47 3.54 -6.52
CA LEU A 120 -15.93 3.81 -5.17
C LEU A 120 -16.67 4.94 -4.48
N ALA A 121 -17.03 6.00 -5.22
CA ALA A 121 -17.81 7.11 -4.68
C ALA A 121 -19.21 6.64 -4.23
N ASP A 122 -19.86 5.79 -5.02
CA ASP A 122 -21.16 5.21 -4.67
C ASP A 122 -21.07 4.31 -3.43
N GLU A 123 -20.08 3.42 -3.37
CA GLU A 123 -19.87 2.54 -2.21
C GLU A 123 -19.62 3.35 -0.93
N LEU A 124 -18.76 4.37 -1.02
CA LEU A 124 -18.48 5.26 0.11
C LEU A 124 -19.74 6.04 0.53
N GLY A 125 -20.51 6.54 -0.43
CA GLY A 125 -21.77 7.25 -0.19
C GLY A 125 -22.78 6.36 0.52
N GLN A 126 -22.95 5.11 0.07
CA GLN A 126 -23.82 4.13 0.73
C GLN A 126 -23.34 3.81 2.14
N ARG A 127 -22.04 3.61 2.33
CA ARG A 127 -21.46 3.33 3.65
C ARG A 127 -21.65 4.51 4.61
N MET A 128 -21.48 5.74 4.13
CA MET A 128 -21.69 6.95 4.92
C MET A 128 -23.16 7.11 5.32
N LYS A 129 -24.10 6.88 4.39
CA LYS A 129 -25.55 6.88 4.69
C LYS A 129 -25.90 5.84 5.75
N LYS A 130 -25.38 4.62 5.62
CA LYS A 130 -25.61 3.56 6.61
C LYS A 130 -25.05 3.92 7.99
N LEU A 131 -23.89 4.57 8.03
CA LEU A 131 -23.31 5.05 9.28
C LEU A 131 -24.19 6.13 9.93
N ALA A 132 -24.72 7.08 9.14
CA ALA A 132 -25.63 8.11 9.63
C ALA A 132 -26.90 7.52 10.26
N VAL A 133 -27.55 6.57 9.58
CA VAL A 133 -28.73 5.86 10.12
C VAL A 133 -28.40 5.19 11.46
N ARG A 134 -27.25 4.51 11.56
CA ARG A 134 -26.84 3.86 12.80
C ARG A 134 -26.53 4.86 13.92
N ILE A 135 -26.04 6.05 13.60
CA ILE A 135 -25.87 7.13 14.58
C ILE A 135 -27.22 7.61 15.09
N GLU A 136 -28.20 7.80 14.20
CA GLU A 136 -29.58 8.17 14.57
C GLU A 136 -30.24 7.11 15.46
N GLU A 137 -30.12 5.82 15.13
CA GLU A 137 -30.64 4.71 15.94
C GLU A 137 -30.02 4.68 17.34
N VAL A 138 -28.69 4.85 17.43
CA VAL A 138 -27.99 4.88 18.72
C VAL A 138 -28.40 6.12 19.52
N ALA A 139 -28.54 7.28 18.88
CA ALA A 139 -28.99 8.50 19.55
C ALA A 139 -30.40 8.33 20.13
N LEU A 140 -31.33 7.74 19.37
CA LEU A 140 -32.69 7.46 19.84
C LEU A 140 -32.70 6.49 21.02
N SER A 141 -31.86 5.44 20.96
CA SER A 141 -31.74 4.45 22.02
C SER A 141 -31.19 5.08 23.32
N VAL A 142 -30.16 5.92 23.20
CA VAL A 142 -29.58 6.63 24.35
C VAL A 142 -30.61 7.56 24.98
N GLU A 143 -31.38 8.32 24.19
CA GLU A 143 -32.40 9.21 24.75
C GLU A 143 -33.48 8.42 25.50
N SER A 144 -33.94 7.29 24.94
CA SER A 144 -34.91 6.41 25.60
C SER A 144 -34.37 5.83 26.91
N GLU A 145 -33.10 5.43 26.95
CA GLU A 145 -32.44 4.99 28.19
C GLU A 145 -32.35 6.12 29.23
N ARG A 146 -32.07 7.36 28.80
CA ARG A 146 -31.98 8.52 29.69
C ARG A 146 -33.33 8.86 30.30
N GLU A 147 -34.40 8.86 29.52
CA GLU A 147 -35.76 9.09 30.01
C GLU A 147 -36.16 8.01 31.02
N GLY A 148 -35.98 6.73 30.67
CA GLY A 148 -36.30 5.62 31.56
C GLY A 148 -35.52 5.65 32.88
N ASN A 149 -34.22 5.98 32.82
CA ASN A 149 -33.41 6.13 34.02
C ASN A 149 -33.82 7.33 34.87
N ALA A 150 -34.19 8.46 34.26
CA ALA A 150 -34.70 9.63 34.97
C ALA A 150 -36.01 9.30 35.72
N GLU A 151 -36.93 8.57 35.10
CA GLU A 151 -38.16 8.10 35.75
C GLU A 151 -37.89 7.14 36.91
N ALA A 152 -37.00 6.16 36.71
CA ALA A 152 -36.62 5.20 37.75
C ALA A 152 -35.99 5.91 38.95
N LEU A 153 -35.07 6.86 38.71
CA LEU A 153 -34.47 7.68 39.76
C LEU A 153 -35.52 8.54 40.49
N GLY A 154 -36.51 9.07 39.78
CA GLY A 154 -37.65 9.78 40.37
C GLY A 154 -38.43 8.90 41.34
N LYS A 155 -38.83 7.69 40.91
CA LYS A 155 -39.55 6.71 41.72
C LYS A 155 -38.73 6.27 42.94
N LEU A 156 -37.43 6.03 42.77
CA LEU A 156 -36.52 5.68 43.87
C LEU A 156 -36.44 6.80 44.91
N LYS A 157 -36.35 8.07 44.50
CA LYS A 157 -36.39 9.21 45.43
C LYS A 157 -37.72 9.30 46.18
N GLN A 158 -38.84 9.08 45.49
CA GLN A 158 -40.17 9.04 46.12
C GLN A 158 -40.24 7.93 47.18
N LEU A 159 -39.82 6.71 46.85
CA LEU A 159 -39.77 5.60 47.81
C LEU A 159 -38.85 5.92 48.99
N GLN A 160 -37.68 6.51 48.74
CA GLN A 160 -36.77 6.93 49.81
C GLN A 160 -37.41 7.97 50.73
N SER A 161 -38.18 8.93 50.19
CA SER A 161 -38.90 9.91 51.02
C SER A 161 -39.99 9.27 51.88
N LEU A 162 -40.76 8.33 51.32
CA LEU A 162 -41.80 7.62 52.05
C LEU A 162 -41.23 6.77 53.20
N LEU A 163 -40.10 6.07 52.94
CA LEU A 163 -39.40 5.30 53.96
C LEU A 163 -38.78 6.16 55.05
N LYS A 164 -38.36 7.40 54.75
CA LYS A 164 -37.85 8.35 55.75
C LYS A 164 -38.95 9.00 56.60
N SER A 165 -40.19 8.99 56.12
CA SER A 165 -41.35 9.57 56.82
C SER A 165 -42.10 8.59 57.72
N LEU A 166 -41.71 7.31 57.71
CA LEU A 166 -42.17 6.25 58.61
C LEU A 166 -41.26 6.18 59.85
#